data_AF-A0A069D0N8-F1
#
_entry.id   AF-A0A069D0N8-F1
#
_cell.length_a   1.000
_cell.length_b   1.000
_cell.length_c   1.000
_cell.angle_alpha   90.00
_cell.angle_beta   90.00
_cell.angle_gamma   90.00
#
_symmetry.space_group_name_H-M   'P 1'
#
loop_
_entity.id
_entity.type
_entity.pdbx_description
1 polymer ?
#
loop_
_entity_poly.entity_id
_entity_poly.type
_entity_poly.pdbx_seq_one_letter_code
_entity_poly.pdbx_strand_id
1 'polypeptide(L)'
;MKIATILTGSLVVSTSFAILASGSVFAATSTQVGTSNVSASLTAPKQPEDQTLTLNKVPDLDFGTKEITASALDLAQTTKVGDSKVAVSDSRGTGAGYTVTVALTGAFKDASSHTLAGSTLTLNNVDAMSADSGADIANKTSATLTDSSAQTIITAAKDQGLGNWNYTISGSNLHVLPGMYAGNYKGQLTWTLASTPKA
;
A
#
# COMPACT_ATOMS: atom_id res chain seq x y z
N MET A 1 -41.62 18.78 2.04
CA MET A 1 -41.88 18.11 3.33
C MET A 1 -40.90 18.67 4.34
N LYS A 2 -41.39 19.36 5.37
CA LYS A 2 -40.60 19.99 6.46
C LYS A 2 -40.54 19.02 7.63
N ILE A 3 -39.37 18.78 8.21
CA ILE A 3 -39.19 18.06 9.48
C ILE A 3 -37.89 18.58 10.12
N ALA A 4 -37.74 18.84 11.41
CA ALA A 4 -38.58 19.34 12.50
C ALA A 4 -37.54 19.65 13.61
N THR A 5 -37.50 20.88 14.11
CA THR A 5 -36.60 21.29 15.19
C THR A 5 -37.10 20.74 16.53
N ILE A 6 -36.27 20.03 17.28
CA ILE A 6 -36.60 19.62 18.66
C ILE A 6 -35.76 20.42 19.65
N LEU A 7 -36.48 21.23 20.42
CA LEU A 7 -36.09 21.98 21.59
C LEU A 7 -36.19 21.06 22.82
N THR A 8 -35.17 20.96 23.66
CA THR A 8 -35.35 20.50 25.06
C THR A 8 -34.59 21.44 25.99
N GLY A 9 -35.35 22.15 26.82
CA GLY A 9 -34.85 23.02 27.87
C GLY A 9 -34.57 22.26 29.16
N SER A 10 -33.82 22.89 30.06
CA SER A 10 -33.75 22.46 31.46
C SER A 10 -33.82 23.69 32.36
N LEU A 11 -34.87 23.70 33.18
CA LEU A 11 -35.25 24.68 34.18
C LEU A 11 -34.42 24.46 35.45
N VAL A 12 -33.72 25.49 35.93
CA VAL A 12 -33.04 25.45 37.25
C VAL A 12 -33.83 26.34 38.22
N VAL A 13 -34.46 25.73 39.21
CA VAL A 13 -35.08 26.41 40.37
C VAL A 13 -34.01 26.57 41.44
N SER A 14 -33.69 27.82 41.82
CA SER A 14 -32.80 28.11 42.95
C SER A 14 -33.58 28.72 44.10
N THR A 15 -33.80 27.96 45.18
CA THR A 15 -34.29 28.49 46.46
C THR A 15 -33.12 28.91 47.34
N SER A 16 -33.20 30.13 47.86
CA SER A 16 -32.20 30.78 48.71
C SER A 16 -32.13 30.16 50.11
N PHE A 17 -30.92 30.00 50.65
CA PHE A 17 -30.69 29.83 52.09
C PHE A 17 -29.44 30.63 52.48
N ALA A 18 -29.58 31.53 53.46
CA ALA A 18 -28.50 32.34 54.00
C ALA A 18 -28.08 31.80 55.37
N ILE A 19 -26.77 31.59 55.60
CA ILE A 19 -26.20 31.36 56.93
C ILE A 19 -24.85 32.07 57.03
N LEU A 20 -24.67 32.88 58.08
CA LEU A 20 -23.43 33.51 58.51
C LEU A 20 -22.74 32.62 59.55
N ALA A 21 -21.45 32.29 59.36
CA ALA A 21 -20.51 32.00 60.44
C ALA A 21 -19.06 32.05 59.94
N SER A 22 -18.22 32.77 60.69
CA SER A 22 -16.80 33.02 60.48
C SER A 22 -15.92 31.79 60.71
N GLY A 23 -15.23 31.34 59.65
CA GLY A 23 -14.15 30.36 59.70
C GLY A 23 -13.23 30.60 58.51
N SER A 24 -11.91 30.43 58.69
CA SER A 24 -10.88 30.72 57.70
C SER A 24 -11.19 30.06 56.35
N VAL A 25 -11.58 30.87 55.37
CA VAL A 25 -11.86 30.41 54.00
C VAL A 25 -10.53 30.21 53.27
N PHE A 26 -10.04 28.97 53.28
CA PHE A 26 -9.21 28.52 52.16
C PHE A 26 -10.13 28.54 50.93
N ALA A 27 -9.90 29.49 50.02
CA ALA A 27 -10.62 29.52 48.74
C ALA A 27 -10.30 28.23 47.99
N ALA A 28 -11.19 27.24 48.07
CA ALA A 28 -11.14 26.08 47.22
C ALA A 28 -11.30 26.58 45.78
N THR A 29 -10.23 26.52 44.98
CA THR A 29 -10.34 26.69 43.54
C THR A 29 -11.17 25.52 43.01
N SER A 30 -12.47 25.75 42.82
CA SER A 30 -13.35 24.77 42.22
C SER A 30 -13.03 24.65 40.73
N THR A 31 -12.21 23.67 40.35
CA THR A 31 -12.01 23.33 38.93
C THR A 31 -13.27 22.65 38.42
N GLN A 32 -14.10 23.37 37.66
CA GLN A 32 -15.21 22.78 36.92
C GLN A 32 -14.69 22.23 35.60
N VAL A 33 -14.94 20.94 35.36
CA VAL A 33 -14.69 20.26 34.09
C VAL A 33 -16.02 19.78 33.52
N GLY A 34 -16.19 19.93 32.20
CA GLY A 34 -17.35 19.44 31.46
C GLY A 34 -16.89 18.66 30.23
N THR A 35 -17.66 17.64 29.84
CA THR A 35 -17.39 16.82 28.65
C THR A 35 -18.52 17.01 27.63
N SER A 36 -18.18 16.95 26.35
CA SER A 36 -19.13 16.92 25.23
C SER A 36 -18.84 15.71 24.32
N ASN A 37 -19.84 15.31 23.53
CA ASN A 37 -19.71 14.22 22.56
C ASN A 37 -19.46 14.79 21.15
N VAL A 38 -18.59 14.14 20.38
CA VAL A 38 -18.34 14.42 18.95
C VAL A 38 -18.62 13.15 18.16
N SER A 39 -19.39 13.22 17.07
CA SER A 39 -19.76 12.05 16.26
C SER A 39 -19.78 12.36 14.76
N ALA A 40 -19.39 11.39 13.94
CA ALA A 40 -19.48 11.43 12.48
C ALA A 40 -19.95 10.06 11.94
N SER A 41 -20.55 10.05 10.74
CA SER A 41 -20.96 8.82 10.04
C SER A 41 -20.39 8.81 8.63
N LEU A 42 -19.78 7.69 8.25
CA LEU A 42 -19.19 7.46 6.93
C LEU A 42 -19.88 6.28 6.27
N THR A 43 -20.08 6.34 4.96
CA THR A 43 -20.66 5.25 4.17
C THR A 43 -19.73 4.90 3.02
N ALA A 44 -19.69 3.62 2.64
CA ALA A 44 -19.06 3.21 1.40
C ALA A 44 -19.70 3.92 0.19
N PRO A 45 -18.96 4.10 -0.92
CA PRO A 45 -19.54 4.63 -2.14
C PRO A 45 -20.75 3.80 -2.58
N LYS A 46 -21.85 4.48 -2.90
CA LYS A 46 -23.14 3.81 -3.17
C LYS A 46 -23.18 3.16 -4.55
N GLN A 47 -22.46 3.72 -5.51
CA GLN A 47 -22.41 3.21 -6.87
C GLN A 47 -21.22 2.24 -7.03
N PRO A 48 -21.40 1.09 -7.72
CA PRO A 48 -20.31 0.14 -7.97
C PRO A 48 -19.09 0.76 -8.67
N GLU A 49 -19.29 1.71 -9.59
CA GLU A 49 -18.22 2.39 -10.31
C GLU A 49 -17.34 3.27 -9.41
N ASP A 50 -17.88 3.74 -8.29
CA ASP A 50 -17.14 4.53 -7.31
C ASP A 50 -16.36 3.64 -6.31
N GLN A 51 -16.68 2.34 -6.24
CA GLN A 51 -15.98 1.35 -5.42
C GLN A 51 -14.75 0.82 -6.17
N THR A 52 -13.74 1.67 -6.30
CA THR A 52 -12.58 1.35 -7.15
C THR A 52 -11.46 0.65 -6.38
N LEU A 53 -10.90 -0.37 -7.02
CA LEU A 53 -9.62 -0.98 -6.67
C LEU A 53 -8.75 -0.94 -7.94
N THR A 54 -7.65 -0.20 -7.91
CA THR A 54 -6.85 0.08 -9.11
C THR A 54 -5.36 -0.15 -8.90
N LEU A 55 -4.70 -0.65 -9.96
CA LEU A 55 -3.25 -0.73 -10.07
C LEU A 55 -2.78 0.48 -10.86
N ASN A 56 -2.34 1.52 -10.16
CA ASN A 56 -2.06 2.82 -10.75
C ASN A 56 -0.67 2.91 -11.39
N LYS A 57 0.30 2.16 -10.85
CA LYS A 57 1.68 2.15 -11.34
C LYS A 57 2.33 0.80 -11.09
N VAL A 58 3.20 0.41 -12.02
CA VAL A 58 4.16 -0.68 -11.87
C VAL A 58 5.55 -0.18 -12.33
N PRO A 59 6.65 -0.78 -11.84
CA PRO A 59 7.98 -0.31 -12.16
C PRO A 59 8.49 -0.86 -13.51
N ASP A 60 9.25 -0.02 -14.22
CA ASP A 60 10.18 -0.48 -15.24
C ASP A 60 11.53 -0.80 -14.59
N LEU A 61 12.04 -2.01 -14.80
CA LEU A 61 13.25 -2.51 -14.17
C LEU A 61 14.41 -2.53 -15.16
N ASP A 62 15.50 -1.90 -14.79
CA ASP A 62 16.78 -1.90 -15.49
C ASP A 62 17.82 -2.60 -14.61
N PHE A 63 18.70 -3.36 -15.26
CA PHE A 63 19.80 -4.13 -14.64
C PHE A 63 21.17 -3.68 -15.15
N GLY A 64 21.19 -2.62 -15.97
CA GLY A 64 22.39 -2.01 -16.55
C GLY A 64 23.09 -2.89 -17.57
N THR A 65 24.32 -2.50 -17.88
CA THR A 65 25.19 -3.20 -18.83
C THR A 65 26.30 -3.91 -18.07
N LYS A 66 26.56 -5.17 -18.43
CA LYS A 66 27.72 -5.94 -17.98
C LYS A 66 28.39 -6.63 -19.16
N GLU A 67 29.69 -6.83 -19.06
CA GLU A 67 30.45 -7.64 -20.01
C GLU A 67 30.12 -9.12 -19.81
N ILE A 68 29.98 -9.85 -20.92
CA ILE A 68 29.78 -11.30 -20.89
C ILE A 68 31.09 -11.96 -20.47
N THR A 69 30.96 -12.94 -19.57
CA THR A 69 32.10 -13.76 -19.12
C THR A 69 31.83 -15.24 -19.40
N ALA A 70 32.83 -16.09 -19.17
CA ALA A 70 32.65 -17.53 -19.20
C ALA A 70 31.87 -18.08 -17.99
N SER A 71 31.51 -17.22 -17.04
CA SER A 71 30.75 -17.54 -15.81
C SER A 71 29.36 -16.90 -15.84
N ALA A 72 28.46 -17.39 -14.98
CA ALA A 72 27.17 -16.75 -14.76
C ALA A 72 27.33 -15.31 -14.23
N LEU A 73 26.35 -14.46 -14.53
CA LEU A 73 26.33 -13.05 -14.13
C LEU A 73 25.12 -12.76 -13.26
N ASP A 74 25.34 -12.08 -12.15
CA ASP A 74 24.31 -11.53 -11.29
C ASP A 74 24.19 -10.03 -11.55
N LEU A 75 23.12 -9.62 -12.23
CA LEU A 75 22.87 -8.23 -12.56
C LEU A 75 21.97 -7.61 -11.49
N ALA A 76 22.50 -6.68 -10.72
CA ALA A 76 21.72 -5.92 -9.74
C ALA A 76 20.85 -4.86 -10.41
N GLN A 77 19.63 -4.67 -9.90
CA GLN A 77 18.74 -3.59 -10.33
C GLN A 77 19.45 -2.23 -10.23
N THR A 78 19.39 -1.45 -11.31
CA THR A 78 19.92 -0.09 -11.40
C THR A 78 18.82 0.98 -11.35
N THR A 79 17.55 0.61 -11.59
CA THR A 79 16.41 1.52 -11.42
C THR A 79 16.38 2.09 -10.00
N LYS A 80 16.31 3.42 -9.90
CA LYS A 80 16.24 4.14 -8.61
C LYS A 80 15.03 3.71 -7.79
N VAL A 81 15.22 3.63 -6.48
CA VAL A 81 14.19 3.21 -5.51
C VAL A 81 12.88 3.99 -5.66
N GLY A 82 12.94 5.32 -5.81
CA GLY A 82 11.74 6.17 -5.94
C GLY A 82 10.93 5.95 -7.23
N ASP A 83 11.58 5.44 -8.28
CA ASP A 83 10.96 5.13 -9.56
C ASP A 83 10.42 3.70 -9.60
N SER A 84 11.04 2.81 -8.83
CA SER A 84 10.72 1.40 -8.73
C SER A 84 9.66 1.10 -7.67
N LYS A 85 8.41 1.43 -7.98
CA LYS A 85 7.26 1.18 -7.10
C LYS A 85 6.03 0.63 -7.80
N VAL A 86 5.26 -0.15 -7.06
CA VAL A 86 3.89 -0.55 -7.40
C VAL A 86 2.93 0.31 -6.59
N ALA A 87 1.96 0.95 -7.25
CA ALA A 87 0.98 1.81 -6.59
C ALA A 87 -0.43 1.23 -6.72
N VAL A 88 -1.13 1.10 -5.59
CA VAL A 88 -2.50 0.57 -5.53
C VAL A 88 -3.40 1.55 -4.78
N SER A 89 -4.63 1.74 -5.26
CA SER A 89 -5.67 2.50 -4.56
C SER A 89 -6.87 1.61 -4.28
N ASP A 90 -7.36 1.63 -3.04
CA ASP A 90 -8.60 0.96 -2.63
C ASP A 90 -9.55 1.96 -1.95
N SER A 91 -10.59 2.35 -2.68
CA SER A 91 -11.63 3.28 -2.21
C SER A 91 -12.96 2.59 -1.88
N ARG A 92 -12.99 1.25 -1.88
CA ARG A 92 -14.22 0.47 -1.66
C ARG A 92 -14.81 0.67 -0.27
N GLY A 93 -13.99 1.02 0.72
CA GLY A 93 -14.41 1.22 2.11
C GLY A 93 -14.81 -0.06 2.85
N THR A 94 -14.63 -1.24 2.23
CA THR A 94 -15.01 -2.54 2.80
C THR A 94 -13.90 -3.22 3.61
N GLY A 95 -12.64 -2.81 3.42
CA GLY A 95 -11.49 -3.46 4.02
C GLY A 95 -11.28 -4.89 3.51
N ALA A 96 -11.74 -5.24 2.32
CA ALA A 96 -11.65 -6.61 1.82
C ALA A 96 -10.20 -7.08 1.54
N GLY A 97 -9.25 -6.15 1.36
CA GLY A 97 -7.88 -6.45 0.98
C GLY A 97 -7.73 -6.76 -0.52
N TYR A 98 -6.51 -7.07 -0.95
CA TYR A 98 -6.17 -7.39 -2.34
C TYR A 98 -4.84 -8.14 -2.45
N THR A 99 -4.57 -8.71 -3.63
CA THR A 99 -3.28 -9.31 -3.97
C THR A 99 -2.78 -8.78 -5.30
N VAL A 100 -1.47 -8.50 -5.39
CA VAL A 100 -0.78 -8.26 -6.67
C VAL A 100 0.13 -9.44 -6.97
N THR A 101 -0.05 -10.03 -8.14
CA THR A 101 0.83 -11.04 -8.70
C THR A 101 1.64 -10.47 -9.86
N VAL A 102 2.81 -11.04 -10.11
CA VAL A 102 3.69 -10.68 -11.22
C VAL A 102 4.16 -11.94 -11.93
N ALA A 103 4.14 -11.93 -13.26
CA ALA A 103 4.61 -13.01 -14.11
C ALA A 103 5.59 -12.48 -15.17
N LEU A 104 6.61 -13.26 -15.52
CA LEU A 104 7.47 -13.00 -16.67
C LEU A 104 6.81 -13.56 -17.94
N THR A 105 5.97 -12.76 -18.58
CA THR A 105 5.15 -13.18 -19.73
C THR A 105 5.91 -13.09 -21.06
N GLY A 106 6.95 -12.26 -21.13
CA GLY A 106 7.87 -12.20 -22.26
C GLY A 106 9.28 -12.60 -21.84
N ALA A 107 9.81 -13.66 -22.45
CA ALA A 107 11.20 -14.06 -22.28
C ALA A 107 12.16 -12.95 -22.69
N PHE A 108 13.31 -12.86 -22.03
CA PHE A 108 14.38 -11.92 -22.37
C PHE A 108 14.92 -12.19 -23.78
N LYS A 109 14.63 -11.29 -24.71
CA LYS A 109 15.02 -11.39 -26.13
C LYS A 109 15.76 -10.15 -26.59
N ASP A 110 16.78 -10.34 -27.43
CA ASP A 110 17.43 -9.25 -28.16
C ASP A 110 16.79 -9.00 -29.54
N ALA A 111 17.27 -7.98 -30.26
CA ALA A 111 16.77 -7.65 -31.60
C ALA A 111 17.06 -8.75 -32.65
N SER A 112 18.03 -9.62 -32.38
CA SER A 112 18.39 -10.77 -33.23
C SER A 112 17.67 -12.06 -32.83
N SER A 113 16.70 -11.98 -31.90
CA SER A 113 15.93 -13.11 -31.36
C SER A 113 16.72 -14.11 -30.52
N HIS A 114 17.95 -13.81 -30.13
CA HIS A 114 18.64 -14.56 -29.09
C HIS A 114 17.90 -14.40 -27.76
N THR A 115 17.95 -15.43 -26.92
CA THR A 115 17.26 -15.45 -25.62
C THR A 115 18.24 -15.67 -24.48
N LEU A 116 17.98 -15.04 -23.32
CA LEU A 116 18.61 -15.44 -22.06
C LEU A 116 17.89 -16.67 -21.49
N ALA A 117 18.01 -17.81 -22.17
CA ALA A 117 17.33 -19.04 -21.80
C ALA A 117 17.85 -19.58 -20.46
N GLY A 118 16.94 -19.97 -19.56
CA GLY A 118 17.28 -20.48 -18.24
C GLY A 118 17.69 -19.41 -17.21
N SER A 119 17.73 -18.13 -17.61
CA SER A 119 17.94 -17.02 -16.69
C SER A 119 16.76 -16.80 -15.76
N THR A 120 17.03 -16.35 -14.54
CA THR A 120 16.01 -16.17 -13.50
C THR A 120 15.99 -14.74 -13.00
N LEU A 121 14.79 -14.16 -12.86
CA LEU A 121 14.60 -12.82 -12.32
C LEU A 121 14.04 -12.91 -10.90
N THR A 122 14.77 -12.41 -9.91
CA THR A 122 14.27 -12.28 -8.53
C THR A 122 13.84 -10.85 -8.27
N LEU A 123 12.56 -10.66 -7.96
CA LEU A 123 11.96 -9.40 -7.56
C LEU A 123 11.81 -9.33 -6.05
N ASN A 124 12.09 -8.15 -5.48
CA ASN A 124 12.07 -7.93 -4.05
C ASN A 124 11.17 -6.73 -3.73
N ASN A 125 10.04 -6.99 -3.05
CA ASN A 125 9.24 -5.95 -2.40
C ASN A 125 9.79 -5.76 -0.97
N VAL A 126 10.37 -4.59 -0.72
CA VAL A 126 11.14 -4.32 0.50
C VAL A 126 10.44 -3.42 1.50
N ASP A 127 9.37 -2.76 1.08
CA ASP A 127 8.68 -1.72 1.88
C ASP A 127 7.27 -1.45 1.33
N ALA A 128 6.34 -1.08 2.21
CA ALA A 128 4.96 -0.75 1.86
C ALA A 128 4.43 0.40 2.70
N MET A 129 4.35 1.58 2.08
CA MET A 129 3.93 2.81 2.74
C MET A 129 2.60 3.31 2.20
N SER A 130 1.73 3.76 3.11
CA SER A 130 0.55 4.55 2.78
C SER A 130 0.99 5.87 2.16
N ALA A 131 0.48 6.16 0.97
CA ALA A 131 0.72 7.44 0.29
C ALA A 131 -0.03 8.60 0.96
N ASP A 132 -1.06 8.30 1.75
CA ASP A 132 -1.91 9.31 2.41
C ASP A 132 -1.37 9.71 3.78
N SER A 133 -0.85 8.74 4.55
CA SER A 133 -0.47 8.93 5.95
C SER A 133 1.01 8.74 6.23
N GLY A 134 1.76 8.15 5.30
CA GLY A 134 3.13 7.70 5.54
C GLY A 134 3.23 6.50 6.49
N ALA A 135 2.10 5.90 6.89
CA ALA A 135 2.11 4.69 7.71
C ALA A 135 2.72 3.52 6.93
N ASP A 136 3.60 2.77 7.59
CA ASP A 136 4.23 1.57 7.05
C ASP A 136 3.46 0.32 7.48
N ILE A 137 3.36 -0.66 6.58
CA ILE A 137 2.99 -2.03 6.91
C ILE A 137 4.13 -2.97 6.53
N ALA A 138 4.46 -3.90 7.43
CA ALA A 138 5.42 -4.94 7.12
C ALA A 138 4.88 -5.86 6.01
N ASN A 139 5.23 -5.58 4.76
CA ASN A 139 4.82 -6.32 3.57
C ASN A 139 6.05 -6.60 2.70
N LYS A 140 6.96 -7.42 3.25
CA LYS A 140 8.21 -7.79 2.58
C LYS A 140 8.06 -9.17 1.96
N THR A 141 8.12 -9.23 0.65
CA THR A 141 7.97 -10.47 -0.11
C THR A 141 8.94 -10.46 -1.28
N SER A 142 9.53 -11.61 -1.56
CA SER A 142 10.38 -11.83 -2.72
C SER A 142 9.73 -12.86 -3.64
N ALA A 143 9.86 -12.66 -4.95
CA ALA A 143 9.34 -13.57 -5.96
C ALA A 143 10.44 -13.88 -6.98
N THR A 144 10.71 -15.16 -7.20
CA THR A 144 11.62 -15.60 -8.27
C THR A 144 10.79 -16.05 -9.48
N LEU A 145 11.07 -15.42 -10.62
CA LEU A 145 10.41 -15.64 -11.89
C LEU A 145 11.37 -16.39 -12.81
N THR A 146 10.98 -17.58 -13.23
CA THR A 146 11.77 -18.46 -14.11
C THR A 146 10.99 -18.89 -15.35
N ASP A 147 9.66 -18.83 -15.27
CA ASP A 147 8.70 -19.13 -16.32
C ASP A 147 7.51 -18.15 -16.23
N SER A 148 6.58 -18.25 -17.17
CA SER A 148 5.37 -17.39 -17.22
C SER A 148 4.39 -17.59 -16.05
N SER A 149 4.76 -18.34 -15.00
CA SER A 149 3.93 -18.47 -13.80
C SER A 149 3.85 -17.15 -13.04
N ALA A 150 2.64 -16.82 -12.59
CA ALA A 150 2.41 -15.66 -11.76
C ALA A 150 2.78 -15.96 -10.31
N GLN A 151 3.59 -15.09 -9.71
CA GLN A 151 4.00 -15.16 -8.32
C GLN A 151 3.37 -14.01 -7.54
N THR A 152 2.87 -14.28 -6.34
CA THR A 152 2.39 -13.24 -5.43
C THR A 152 3.57 -12.44 -4.89
N ILE A 153 3.49 -11.11 -4.97
CA ILE A 153 4.56 -10.21 -4.48
C ILE A 153 4.04 -9.15 -3.50
N ILE A 154 2.71 -8.91 -3.50
CA ILE A 154 2.04 -8.02 -2.56
C ILE A 154 0.74 -8.68 -2.12
N THR A 155 0.52 -8.73 -0.82
CA THR A 155 -0.78 -9.10 -0.23
C THR A 155 -1.18 -8.05 0.79
N ALA A 156 -2.29 -7.38 0.57
CA ALA A 156 -2.96 -6.57 1.59
C ALA A 156 -4.06 -7.44 2.22
N ALA A 157 -3.89 -7.83 3.48
CA ALA A 157 -4.86 -8.67 4.18
C ALA A 157 -6.18 -7.90 4.42
N LYS A 158 -7.17 -8.60 4.97
CA LYS A 158 -8.40 -7.97 5.44
C LYS A 158 -8.08 -6.83 6.41
N ASP A 159 -8.80 -5.73 6.24
CA ASP A 159 -8.69 -4.47 6.99
C ASP A 159 -7.31 -3.79 6.87
N GLN A 160 -6.49 -4.24 5.91
CA GLN A 160 -5.25 -3.61 5.47
C GLN A 160 -5.40 -3.14 4.01
N GLY A 161 -4.61 -2.15 3.59
CA GLY A 161 -4.58 -1.72 2.20
C GLY A 161 -5.69 -0.75 1.77
N LEU A 162 -6.57 -0.31 2.67
CA LEU A 162 -7.51 0.79 2.37
C LEU A 162 -6.76 2.10 2.09
N GLY A 163 -7.25 2.89 1.13
CA GLY A 163 -6.60 4.13 0.71
C GLY A 163 -5.52 3.90 -0.35
N ASN A 164 -4.53 4.79 -0.40
CA ASN A 164 -3.47 4.78 -1.39
C ASN A 164 -2.18 4.19 -0.81
N TRP A 165 -1.56 3.25 -1.55
CA TRP A 165 -0.38 2.50 -1.10
C TRP A 165 0.70 2.47 -2.17
N ASN A 166 1.96 2.63 -1.73
CA ASN A 166 3.15 2.46 -2.54
C ASN A 166 3.99 1.31 -1.97
N TYR A 167 4.28 0.34 -2.83
CA TYR A 167 5.15 -0.80 -2.54
C TYR A 167 6.48 -0.62 -3.27
N THR A 168 7.59 -0.69 -2.54
CA THR A 168 8.92 -0.40 -3.09
C THR A 168 9.55 -1.69 -3.59
N ILE A 169 9.85 -1.73 -4.90
CA ILE A 169 10.56 -2.85 -5.53
C ILE A 169 12.04 -2.49 -5.64
N SER A 170 12.89 -3.10 -4.82
CA SER A 170 14.32 -2.74 -4.79
C SER A 170 15.21 -3.90 -4.40
N GLY A 171 16.47 -3.86 -4.84
CA GLY A 171 17.42 -4.95 -4.65
C GLY A 171 17.07 -6.18 -5.48
N SER A 172 16.26 -6.04 -6.53
CA SER A 172 15.97 -7.12 -7.47
C SER A 172 17.23 -7.53 -8.25
N ASN A 173 17.27 -8.77 -8.74
CA ASN A 173 18.43 -9.33 -9.43
C ASN A 173 18.01 -10.16 -10.64
N LEU A 174 18.76 -10.01 -11.74
CA LEU A 174 18.66 -10.87 -12.92
C LEU A 174 19.90 -11.77 -12.98
N HIS A 175 19.71 -13.07 -12.79
CA HIS A 175 20.75 -14.08 -12.91
C HIS A 175 20.80 -14.60 -14.34
N VAL A 176 21.94 -14.43 -15.00
CA VAL A 176 22.18 -14.79 -16.41
C VAL A 176 23.19 -15.91 -16.49
N LEU A 177 22.84 -16.99 -17.20
CA LEU A 177 23.74 -18.14 -17.42
C LEU A 177 24.91 -17.79 -18.37
N PRO A 178 26.04 -18.51 -18.31
CA PRO A 178 27.16 -18.31 -19.23
C PRO A 178 26.80 -18.73 -20.67
N GLY A 179 27.60 -18.29 -21.64
CA GLY A 179 27.46 -18.69 -23.05
C GLY A 179 26.34 -17.97 -23.81
N MET A 180 25.83 -16.86 -23.27
CA MET A 180 24.85 -16.00 -23.96
C MET A 180 25.53 -15.12 -25.01
N TYR A 181 24.75 -14.65 -26.00
CA TYR A 181 25.23 -13.70 -27.00
C TYR A 181 25.28 -12.28 -26.43
N ALA A 182 26.22 -11.46 -26.89
CA ALA A 182 26.21 -10.03 -26.58
C ALA A 182 25.00 -9.37 -27.25
N GLY A 183 24.25 -8.56 -26.51
CA GLY A 183 23.04 -7.91 -27.02
C GLY A 183 22.26 -7.15 -25.95
N ASN A 184 21.25 -6.41 -26.40
CA ASN A 184 20.31 -5.70 -25.54
C ASN A 184 19.05 -6.54 -25.37
N TYR A 185 18.92 -7.19 -24.22
CA TYR A 185 17.80 -8.09 -23.95
C TYR A 185 16.65 -7.36 -23.26
N LYS A 186 15.42 -7.61 -23.70
CA LYS A 186 14.20 -7.09 -23.08
C LYS A 186 13.25 -8.24 -22.74
N GLY A 187 12.72 -8.23 -21.52
CA GLY A 187 11.64 -9.10 -21.08
C GLY A 187 10.36 -8.30 -20.86
N GLN A 188 9.24 -8.99 -20.66
CA GLN A 188 7.96 -8.35 -20.30
C GLN A 188 7.45 -8.95 -18.99
N LEU A 189 7.15 -8.07 -18.04
CA LEU A 189 6.42 -8.42 -16.83
C LEU A 189 4.94 -8.08 -17.00
N THR A 190 4.06 -8.96 -16.54
CA THR A 190 2.64 -8.69 -16.40
C THR A 190 2.27 -8.70 -14.93
N TRP A 191 1.71 -7.59 -14.46
CA TRP A 191 1.23 -7.42 -13.10
C TRP A 191 -0.29 -7.55 -13.10
N THR A 192 -0.84 -8.22 -12.10
CA THR A 192 -2.28 -8.45 -11.99
C THR A 192 -2.74 -8.15 -10.59
N LEU A 193 -3.77 -7.30 -10.47
CA LEU A 193 -4.42 -6.96 -9.22
C LEU A 193 -5.72 -7.77 -9.08
N ALA A 194 -5.85 -8.49 -7.96
CA ALA A 194 -7.04 -9.25 -7.60
C ALA A 194 -7.71 -8.65 -6.36
N SER A 195 -9.04 -8.56 -6.39
CA SER A 195 -9.86 -7.90 -5.36
C SER A 195 -10.08 -8.70 -4.08
N THR A 196 -9.46 -9.88 -3.98
CA THR A 196 -9.49 -10.73 -2.79
C THR A 196 -8.07 -11.24 -2.52
N PRO A 197 -7.60 -11.18 -1.27
CA PRO A 197 -6.30 -11.72 -0.88
C PRO A 197 -6.22 -13.21 -1.22
N LYS A 198 -5.14 -13.62 -1.87
CA LYS A 198 -4.78 -15.04 -2.06
C LYS A 198 -3.47 -15.31 -1.34
N ALA A 199 -3.45 -16.39 -0.56
CA ALA A 199 -2.25 -16.91 0.11
C ALA A 199 -1.32 -17.57 -0.91
#